data_AF-A0A9D4MXW6-F1
#
_entry.id   AF-A0A9D4MXW6-F1
#
_cell.length_a   1.000
_cell.length_b   1.000
_cell.length_c   1.000
_cell.angle_alpha   90.00
_cell.angle_beta   90.00
_cell.angle_gamma   90.00
#
_symmetry.space_group_name_H-M   'P 1'
#
loop_
_entity.id
_entity.type
_entity.pdbx_description
1 polymer ?
#
loop_
_entity_poly.entity_id
_entity_poly.type
_entity_poly.pdbx_seq_one_letter_code
_entity_poly.pdbx_strand_id
1 'polypeptide(L)'
;MASVFDFIRSAVIILGIGFNAQQNRKTWMWGDSVMMAAYSLSLFLFPMLLFPGTSSTMLAFLTRVFASLLMGLASFLYLSRKTRDENVVGVNLWTRLMSSMFVVILMVYTYFHNPGEIQEKTVYFDLSAFMLLLVASVYQFWRGGYRVGGREQKGHVSTVLRIIFLMDFSFGILHLAFPSWVIPSQKLNPLETLMMREIGALVLGLCLISLFATTFHYDEDRGNFFFSNIVSSGMMLLCLNYAYFKDGLFDHMETLRLHLAFVPSFLAMLGLYLHWRHAQGNQSEYNLRSKSK
;
A
#
# COMPACT_ATOMS: atom_id res chain seq x y z
N MET A 1 -17.85 27.86 -3.23
CA MET A 1 -18.89 26.98 -2.64
C MET A 1 -18.45 25.52 -2.78
N ALA A 2 -18.50 24.73 -1.71
CA ALA A 2 -18.33 23.28 -1.80
C ALA A 2 -19.55 22.70 -2.54
N SER A 3 -19.33 21.81 -3.49
CA SER A 3 -20.44 21.17 -4.19
C SER A 3 -21.14 20.19 -3.24
N VAL A 4 -22.43 19.91 -3.44
CA VAL A 4 -23.17 18.90 -2.65
C VAL A 4 -22.44 17.55 -2.66
N PHE A 5 -21.74 17.25 -3.76
CA PHE A 5 -20.90 16.07 -3.91
C PHE A 5 -19.71 16.03 -2.94
N ASP A 6 -19.04 17.17 -2.73
CA ASP A 6 -17.91 17.27 -1.78
C ASP A 6 -18.36 16.98 -0.34
N PHE A 7 -19.54 17.52 0.04
CA PHE A 7 -20.13 17.29 1.36
C PHE A 7 -20.48 15.81 1.59
N ILE A 8 -21.14 15.17 0.61
CA ILE A 8 -21.50 13.75 0.69
C ILE A 8 -20.24 12.88 0.80
N ARG A 9 -19.21 13.17 -0.01
CA ARG A 9 -17.93 12.43 0.01
C ARG A 9 -17.25 12.52 1.38
N SER A 10 -17.15 13.71 1.96
CA SER A 10 -16.58 13.90 3.30
C SER A 10 -17.42 13.24 4.40
N ALA A 11 -18.75 13.35 4.33
CA ALA A 11 -19.65 12.72 5.30
C ALA A 11 -19.53 11.18 5.28
N VAL A 12 -19.47 10.57 4.09
CA VAL A 12 -19.27 9.12 3.94
C VAL A 12 -17.96 8.67 4.57
N ILE A 13 -16.89 9.46 4.46
CA ILE A 13 -15.59 9.12 5.03
C ILE A 13 -15.56 9.29 6.54
N ILE A 14 -16.09 10.41 7.05
CA ILE A 14 -16.16 10.67 8.50
C ILE A 14 -17.02 9.61 9.17
N LEU A 15 -18.23 9.36 8.65
CA LEU A 15 -19.14 8.38 9.22
C LEU A 15 -18.63 6.95 9.01
N GLY A 16 -18.08 6.63 7.83
CA GLY A 16 -17.54 5.32 7.51
C GLY A 16 -16.34 4.95 8.39
N ILE A 17 -15.31 5.80 8.43
CA ILE A 17 -14.11 5.56 9.25
C ILE A 17 -14.47 5.64 10.73
N GLY A 18 -15.25 6.64 11.16
CA GLY A 18 -15.63 6.84 12.56
C GLY A 18 -16.45 5.68 13.12
N PHE A 19 -17.50 5.25 12.40
CA PHE A 19 -18.32 4.12 12.82
C PHE A 19 -17.53 2.81 12.82
N ASN A 20 -16.70 2.59 11.78
CA ASN A 20 -15.90 1.39 11.66
C ASN A 20 -14.81 1.30 12.74
N ALA A 21 -14.21 2.44 13.13
CA ALA A 21 -13.19 2.50 14.18
C ALA A 21 -13.70 2.07 15.56
N GLN A 22 -15.00 2.18 15.83
CA GLN A 22 -15.58 1.74 17.12
C GLN A 22 -15.84 0.23 17.17
N GLN A 23 -15.85 -0.45 16.02
CA GLN A 23 -16.15 -1.87 15.93
C GLN A 23 -15.03 -2.74 16.53
N ASN A 24 -15.35 -4.01 16.74
CA ASN A 24 -14.33 -5.00 17.11
C ASN A 24 -13.26 -5.11 16.01
N ARG A 25 -12.08 -5.60 16.38
CA ARG A 25 -10.92 -5.72 15.47
C ARG A 25 -11.25 -6.36 14.11
N LYS A 26 -12.00 -7.47 14.11
CA LYS A 26 -12.29 -8.23 12.87
C LYS A 26 -13.20 -7.44 11.93
N THR A 27 -14.25 -6.83 12.50
CA THR A 27 -15.19 -5.98 11.76
C THR A 27 -14.48 -4.73 11.25
N TRP A 28 -13.63 -4.11 12.07
CA TRP A 28 -12.82 -2.97 11.68
C TRP A 28 -11.91 -3.27 10.48
N MET A 29 -11.09 -4.32 10.58
CA MET A 29 -10.20 -4.74 9.49
C MET A 29 -10.98 -5.07 8.20
N TRP A 30 -12.14 -5.70 8.33
CA TRP A 30 -12.99 -6.00 7.17
C TRP A 30 -13.57 -4.74 6.54
N GLY A 31 -14.26 -3.90 7.33
CA GLY A 31 -14.89 -2.67 6.82
C GLY A 31 -13.85 -1.76 6.19
N ASP A 32 -12.66 -1.69 6.79
CA ASP A 32 -11.59 -0.88 6.27
C ASP A 32 -10.98 -1.45 4.98
N SER A 33 -10.77 -2.77 4.91
CA SER A 33 -10.34 -3.41 3.66
C SER A 33 -11.33 -3.16 2.51
N VAL A 34 -12.64 -3.16 2.79
CA VAL A 34 -13.68 -2.89 1.80
C VAL A 34 -13.65 -1.42 1.37
N MET A 35 -13.56 -0.48 2.31
CA MET A 35 -13.47 0.95 2.00
C MET A 35 -12.21 1.27 1.19
N MET A 36 -11.08 0.71 1.58
CA MET A 36 -9.80 0.91 0.90
C MET A 36 -9.80 0.28 -0.51
N ALA A 37 -10.36 -0.92 -0.66
CA ALA A 37 -10.52 -1.55 -1.96
C ALA A 37 -11.46 -0.76 -2.87
N ALA A 38 -12.59 -0.27 -2.35
CA ALA A 38 -13.54 0.54 -3.11
C ALA A 38 -12.92 1.87 -3.56
N TYR A 39 -12.20 2.55 -2.66
CA TYR A 39 -11.49 3.79 -2.97
C TYR A 39 -10.37 3.56 -3.99
N SER A 40 -9.53 2.55 -3.77
CA SER A 40 -8.48 2.14 -4.71
C SER A 40 -9.05 1.83 -6.10
N LEU A 41 -10.10 1.00 -6.20
CA LEU A 41 -10.70 0.65 -7.48
C LEU A 41 -11.29 1.88 -8.19
N SER A 42 -11.90 2.79 -7.43
CA SER A 42 -12.44 4.05 -7.95
C SER A 42 -11.33 4.93 -8.54
N LEU A 43 -10.21 5.09 -7.82
CA LEU A 43 -9.05 5.84 -8.31
C LEU A 43 -8.36 5.16 -9.49
N PHE A 44 -8.33 3.83 -9.52
CA PHE A 44 -7.72 3.08 -10.60
C PHE A 44 -8.49 3.26 -11.92
N LEU A 45 -9.82 3.15 -11.87
CA LEU A 45 -10.69 3.32 -13.03
C LEU A 45 -10.87 4.80 -13.42
N PHE A 46 -10.99 5.67 -12.42
CA PHE A 46 -11.28 7.09 -12.57
C PHE A 46 -10.27 7.95 -11.77
N PRO A 47 -9.00 8.05 -12.21
CA PRO A 47 -7.96 8.76 -11.46
C PRO A 47 -8.25 10.26 -11.26
N MET A 48 -9.10 10.84 -12.12
CA MET A 48 -9.53 12.23 -12.00
C MET A 48 -10.44 12.51 -10.79
N LEU A 49 -10.91 11.48 -10.06
CA LEU A 49 -11.72 11.67 -8.86
C LEU A 49 -10.95 12.35 -7.73
N LEU A 50 -9.63 12.18 -7.67
CA LEU A 50 -8.77 12.79 -6.67
C LEU A 50 -8.48 14.26 -7.04
N PHE A 51 -8.22 14.52 -8.31
CA PHE A 51 -7.89 15.84 -8.85
C PHE A 51 -8.85 16.29 -9.96
N PRO A 52 -10.13 16.62 -9.63
CA PRO A 52 -11.11 17.03 -10.62
C PRO A 52 -10.67 18.32 -11.33
N GLY A 53 -10.72 18.30 -12.66
CA GLY A 53 -10.35 19.45 -13.51
C GLY A 53 -8.89 19.47 -13.98
N THR A 54 -8.08 18.48 -13.61
CA THR A 54 -6.71 18.32 -14.11
C THR A 54 -6.71 17.32 -15.26
N SER A 55 -6.08 17.63 -16.40
CA SER A 55 -6.04 16.74 -17.58
C SER A 55 -4.70 16.05 -17.82
N SER A 56 -3.83 15.96 -16.80
CA SER A 56 -2.50 15.36 -16.96
C SER A 56 -2.58 13.83 -17.05
N THR A 57 -2.04 13.27 -18.14
CA THR A 57 -1.87 11.83 -18.34
C THR A 57 -0.88 11.24 -17.34
N MET A 58 0.19 11.97 -17.01
CA MET A 58 1.15 11.59 -15.98
C MET A 58 0.48 11.50 -14.61
N LEU A 59 -0.30 12.51 -14.22
CA LEU A 59 -1.02 12.49 -12.94
C LEU A 59 -2.02 11.33 -12.87
N ALA A 60 -2.70 11.03 -13.99
CA ALA A 60 -3.59 9.89 -14.08
C ALA A 60 -2.85 8.54 -13.93
N PHE A 61 -1.66 8.40 -14.53
CA PHE A 61 -0.79 7.25 -14.36
C PHE A 61 -0.35 7.10 -12.90
N LEU A 62 0.17 8.15 -12.28
CA LEU A 62 0.63 8.13 -10.89
C LEU A 62 -0.50 7.79 -9.91
N THR A 63 -1.70 8.35 -10.14
CA THR A 63 -2.87 8.05 -9.30
C THR A 63 -3.27 6.57 -9.39
N ARG A 64 -3.13 5.93 -10.55
CA ARG A 64 -3.37 4.48 -10.71
C ARG A 64 -2.30 3.64 -10.04
N VAL A 65 -1.03 4.08 -10.06
CA VAL A 65 0.05 3.44 -9.30
C VAL A 65 -0.24 3.51 -7.80
N PHE A 66 -0.60 4.68 -7.29
CA PHE A 66 -1.02 4.89 -5.92
C PHE A 66 -2.20 3.98 -5.53
N ALA A 67 -3.23 3.92 -6.38
CA ALA A 67 -4.38 3.05 -6.20
C ALA A 67 -3.97 1.56 -6.14
N SER A 68 -3.04 1.12 -6.98
CA SER A 68 -2.58 -0.27 -7.01
C SER A 68 -1.91 -0.69 -5.70
N LEU A 69 -1.13 0.21 -5.09
CA LEU A 69 -0.52 -0.01 -3.77
C LEU A 69 -1.58 -0.11 -2.66
N LEU A 70 -2.60 0.75 -2.70
CA LEU A 70 -3.73 0.67 -1.77
C LEU A 70 -4.52 -0.64 -1.92
N MET A 71 -4.66 -1.18 -3.14
CA MET A 71 -5.31 -2.49 -3.34
C MET A 71 -4.50 -3.62 -2.71
N GLY A 72 -3.16 -3.57 -2.83
CA GLY A 72 -2.27 -4.49 -2.11
C GLY A 72 -2.52 -4.46 -0.61
N LEU A 73 -2.51 -3.27 0.00
CA LEU A 73 -2.79 -3.11 1.42
C LEU A 73 -4.18 -3.63 1.80
N ALA A 74 -5.21 -3.28 1.03
CA ALA A 74 -6.58 -3.75 1.23
C ALA A 74 -6.68 -5.29 1.19
N SER A 75 -5.98 -5.93 0.24
CA SER A 75 -5.96 -7.39 0.14
C SER A 75 -5.26 -8.04 1.33
N PHE A 76 -4.13 -7.48 1.80
CA PHE A 76 -3.43 -7.99 2.99
C PHE A 76 -4.29 -7.89 4.25
N LEU A 77 -4.97 -6.77 4.44
CA LEU A 77 -5.90 -6.54 5.54
C LEU A 77 -7.06 -7.53 5.52
N TYR A 78 -7.66 -7.73 4.34
CA TYR A 78 -8.75 -8.65 4.17
C TYR A 78 -8.32 -10.08 4.51
N LEU A 79 -7.19 -10.54 3.98
CA LEU A 79 -6.68 -11.89 4.21
C LEU A 79 -6.26 -12.11 5.68
N SER A 80 -5.62 -11.12 6.28
CA SER A 80 -5.12 -11.20 7.66
C SER A 80 -6.20 -10.95 8.72
N ARG A 81 -7.44 -10.58 8.36
CA ARG A 81 -8.50 -10.19 9.32
C ARG A 81 -8.82 -11.24 10.38
N LYS A 82 -8.62 -12.52 10.05
CA LYS A 82 -8.91 -13.66 10.93
C LYS A 82 -7.70 -14.09 11.75
N THR A 83 -6.52 -13.52 11.53
CA THR A 83 -5.30 -13.91 12.24
C THR A 83 -5.47 -13.77 13.75
N ARG A 84 -4.82 -14.65 14.49
CA ARG A 84 -4.68 -14.56 15.95
C ARG A 84 -3.33 -13.97 16.36
N ASP A 85 -2.44 -13.73 15.40
CA ASP A 85 -1.14 -13.15 15.66
C ASP A 85 -1.28 -11.64 15.89
N GLU A 86 -1.03 -11.22 17.14
CA GLU A 86 -1.05 -9.81 17.51
C GLU A 86 -0.01 -8.99 16.74
N ASN A 87 1.11 -9.62 16.35
CA ASN A 87 2.16 -8.98 15.57
C ASN A 87 1.65 -8.55 14.20
N VAL A 88 0.89 -9.42 13.50
CA VAL A 88 0.31 -9.10 12.19
C VAL A 88 -0.67 -7.93 12.29
N VAL A 89 -1.47 -7.90 13.36
CA VAL A 89 -2.43 -6.80 13.60
C VAL A 89 -1.69 -5.50 13.93
N GLY A 90 -0.69 -5.57 14.80
CA GLY A 90 0.14 -4.42 15.19
C GLY A 90 0.89 -3.84 14.00
N VAL A 91 1.49 -4.68 13.16
CA VAL A 91 2.20 -4.28 11.93
C VAL A 91 1.25 -3.62 10.94
N ASN A 92 0.06 -4.18 10.72
CA ASN A 92 -0.97 -3.56 9.88
C ASN A 92 -1.32 -2.13 10.33
N LEU A 93 -1.51 -1.94 11.64
CA LEU A 93 -1.81 -0.63 12.21
C LEU A 93 -0.62 0.34 12.09
N TRP A 94 0.60 -0.15 12.34
CA TRP A 94 1.83 0.64 12.22
C TRP A 94 2.11 1.09 10.80
N THR A 95 1.93 0.21 9.82
CA THR A 95 2.04 0.54 8.39
C THR A 95 1.13 1.71 8.04
N ARG A 96 -0.14 1.66 8.45
CA ARG A 96 -1.09 2.74 8.18
C ARG A 96 -0.76 4.03 8.89
N LEU A 97 -0.37 3.94 10.15
CA LEU A 97 0.03 5.10 10.94
C LEU A 97 1.18 5.81 10.25
N MET A 98 2.21 5.07 9.83
CA MET A 98 3.38 5.63 9.17
C MET A 98 3.07 6.17 7.77
N SER A 99 2.36 5.42 6.92
CA SER A 99 1.94 5.91 5.60
C SER A 99 1.13 7.19 5.72
N SER A 100 0.12 7.21 6.60
CA SER A 100 -0.77 8.36 6.76
C SER A 100 -0.02 9.57 7.33
N MET A 101 0.88 9.36 8.29
CA MET A 101 1.69 10.44 8.86
C MET A 101 2.56 11.11 7.80
N PHE A 102 3.27 10.32 6.98
CA PHE A 102 4.10 10.87 5.91
C PHE A 102 3.28 11.62 4.85
N VAL A 103 2.14 11.06 4.43
CA VAL A 103 1.25 11.74 3.47
C VAL A 103 0.77 13.07 4.05
N VAL A 104 0.28 13.11 5.29
CA VAL A 104 -0.16 14.36 5.95
C VAL A 104 0.95 15.40 5.98
N ILE A 105 2.17 15.02 6.37
CA ILE A 105 3.32 15.92 6.39
C ILE A 105 3.63 16.47 4.99
N LEU A 106 3.61 15.62 3.97
CA LEU A 106 3.86 16.02 2.59
C LEU A 106 2.81 16.98 2.05
N MET A 107 1.52 16.71 2.31
CA MET A 107 0.43 17.57 1.88
C MET A 107 0.53 18.96 2.50
N VAL A 108 0.76 19.01 3.82
CA VAL A 108 0.94 20.27 4.57
C VAL A 108 2.16 21.03 4.03
N TYR A 109 3.30 20.36 3.90
CA TYR A 109 4.52 20.97 3.37
C TYR A 109 4.29 21.55 1.97
N THR A 110 3.67 20.77 1.08
CA THR A 110 3.52 21.15 -0.33
C THR A 110 2.53 22.29 -0.49
N TYR A 111 1.44 22.30 0.28
CA TYR A 111 0.47 23.39 0.31
C TYR A 111 1.10 24.73 0.69
N PHE A 112 1.93 24.75 1.74
CA PHE A 112 2.59 25.98 2.19
C PHE A 112 3.75 26.42 1.29
N HIS A 113 4.43 25.49 0.62
CA HIS A 113 5.58 25.82 -0.24
C HIS A 113 5.20 26.19 -1.67
N ASN A 114 4.01 25.79 -2.14
CA ASN A 114 3.52 26.06 -3.50
C ASN A 114 2.11 26.67 -3.47
N PRO A 115 1.94 27.85 -2.84
CA PRO A 115 0.62 28.47 -2.69
C PRO A 115 0.01 28.80 -4.06
N GLY A 116 -1.23 28.38 -4.28
CA GLY A 116 -1.98 28.66 -5.51
C GLY A 116 -1.78 27.64 -6.66
N GLU A 117 -0.80 26.74 -6.56
CA GLU A 117 -0.57 25.70 -7.58
C GLU A 117 -1.40 24.43 -7.34
N ILE A 118 -1.87 24.22 -6.10
CA ILE A 118 -2.71 23.09 -5.72
C ILE A 118 -4.08 23.59 -5.28
N GLN A 119 -5.14 22.98 -5.81
CA GLN A 119 -6.51 23.32 -5.42
C GLN A 119 -6.73 22.99 -3.93
N GLU A 120 -7.10 24.02 -3.17
CA GLU A 120 -7.38 23.91 -1.73
C GLU A 120 -8.34 22.78 -1.38
N LYS A 121 -9.41 22.62 -2.17
CA LYS A 121 -10.43 21.60 -1.94
C LYS A 121 -9.86 20.19 -1.94
N THR A 122 -8.95 19.89 -2.87
CA THR A 122 -8.32 18.57 -2.94
C THR A 122 -7.42 18.34 -1.74
N VAL A 123 -6.60 19.33 -1.37
CA VAL A 123 -5.73 19.24 -0.19
C VAL A 123 -6.56 18.99 1.07
N TYR A 124 -7.61 19.77 1.33
CA TYR A 124 -8.43 19.59 2.53
C TYR A 124 -9.14 18.24 2.56
N PHE A 125 -9.63 17.79 1.41
CA PHE A 125 -10.31 16.50 1.34
C PHE A 125 -9.34 15.35 1.69
N ASP A 126 -8.21 15.23 0.99
CA ASP A 126 -7.29 14.10 1.20
C ASP A 126 -6.60 14.21 2.57
N LEU A 127 -6.23 15.41 3.00
CA LEU A 127 -5.70 15.67 4.34
C LEU A 127 -6.68 15.18 5.42
N SER A 128 -7.98 15.48 5.27
CA SER A 128 -9.00 15.03 6.23
C SER A 128 -9.12 13.50 6.25
N ALA A 129 -9.07 12.84 5.08
CA ALA A 129 -9.15 11.39 4.98
C ALA A 129 -7.94 10.71 5.65
N PHE A 130 -6.72 11.16 5.37
CA PHE A 130 -5.51 10.60 5.96
C PHE A 130 -5.38 10.93 7.46
N MET A 131 -5.84 12.10 7.90
CA MET A 131 -5.91 12.42 9.34
C MET A 131 -6.90 11.51 10.07
N LEU A 132 -8.06 11.23 9.50
CA LEU A 132 -9.03 10.30 10.09
C LEU A 132 -8.48 8.87 10.13
N LEU A 133 -7.82 8.41 9.06
CA LEU A 133 -7.13 7.12 9.01
C LEU A 133 -6.03 7.02 10.08
N LEU A 134 -5.25 8.09 10.26
CA LEU A 134 -4.21 8.18 11.28
C LEU A 134 -4.82 8.07 12.68
N VAL A 135 -5.84 8.88 12.99
CA VAL A 135 -6.52 8.87 14.30
C VAL A 135 -7.19 7.52 14.57
N ALA A 136 -7.86 6.93 13.57
CA ALA A 136 -8.47 5.61 13.70
C ALA A 136 -7.45 4.51 13.95
N SER A 137 -6.29 4.57 13.28
CA SER A 137 -5.19 3.60 13.48
C SER A 137 -4.57 3.74 14.87
N VAL A 138 -4.35 4.96 15.35
CA VAL A 138 -3.88 5.24 16.72
C VAL A 138 -4.87 4.70 17.74
N TYR A 139 -6.16 4.99 17.56
CA TYR A 139 -7.22 4.52 18.46
C TYR A 139 -7.28 3.00 18.55
N GLN A 140 -7.26 2.31 17.41
CA GLN A 140 -7.28 0.83 17.36
C GLN A 140 -6.01 0.22 17.96
N PHE A 141 -4.85 0.84 17.73
CA PHE A 141 -3.59 0.41 18.32
C PHE A 141 -3.61 0.54 19.84
N TRP A 142 -4.04 1.70 20.36
CA TRP A 142 -4.14 1.96 21.79
C TRP A 142 -5.16 1.04 22.49
N ARG A 143 -6.35 0.87 21.87
CA ARG A 143 -7.41 0.00 22.39
C ARG A 143 -7.01 -1.47 22.42
N GLY A 144 -6.25 -1.92 21.41
CA GLY A 144 -5.91 -3.31 21.22
C GLY A 144 -4.65 -3.80 21.93
N GLY A 145 -3.74 -2.88 22.32
CA GLY A 145 -2.50 -3.24 23.02
C GLY A 145 -1.57 -4.16 22.22
N TYR A 146 -1.64 -4.11 20.88
CA TYR A 146 -0.94 -5.05 20.01
C TYR A 146 0.58 -4.87 20.06
N ARG A 147 1.29 -6.00 20.14
CA ARG A 147 2.75 -6.03 20.08
C ARG A 147 3.22 -6.00 18.63
N VAL A 148 4.37 -5.39 18.38
CA VAL A 148 5.02 -5.37 17.06
C VAL A 148 6.42 -5.94 17.22
N GLY A 149 6.79 -6.83 16.30
CA GLY A 149 8.04 -7.56 16.32
C GLY A 149 8.00 -8.82 17.18
N GLY A 150 9.12 -9.53 17.18
CA GLY A 150 9.24 -10.81 17.86
C GLY A 150 10.50 -11.55 17.44
N ARG A 151 10.55 -12.84 17.77
CA ARG A 151 11.66 -13.70 17.33
C ARG A 151 11.53 -13.98 15.84
N GLU A 152 12.55 -13.59 15.08
CA GLU A 152 12.60 -13.84 13.65
C GLU A 152 12.68 -15.34 13.35
N GLN A 153 11.92 -15.75 12.33
CA GLN A 153 12.05 -17.07 11.73
C GLN A 153 13.22 -17.05 10.74
N LYS A 154 14.05 -18.09 10.78
CA LYS A 154 15.19 -18.27 9.86
C LYS A 154 14.77 -19.14 8.67
N GLY A 155 15.36 -18.90 7.51
CA GLY A 155 15.17 -19.73 6.30
C GLY A 155 15.04 -18.90 5.02
N HIS A 156 14.88 -19.59 3.89
CA HIS A 156 14.83 -18.97 2.57
C HIS A 156 13.70 -17.94 2.41
N VAL A 157 12.51 -18.23 2.98
CA VAL A 157 11.36 -17.30 2.97
C VAL A 157 11.72 -15.99 3.69
N SER A 158 12.40 -16.07 4.83
CA SER A 158 12.87 -14.91 5.59
C SER A 158 13.89 -14.08 4.80
N THR A 159 14.80 -14.73 4.07
CA THR A 159 15.73 -14.04 3.17
C THR A 159 15.00 -13.28 2.06
N VAL A 160 14.00 -13.90 1.43
CA VAL A 160 13.21 -13.24 0.38
C VAL A 160 12.47 -12.02 0.94
N LEU A 161 11.85 -12.13 2.12
CA LEU A 161 11.19 -11.01 2.80
C LEU A 161 12.14 -9.83 3.05
N ARG A 162 13.39 -10.10 3.48
CA ARG A 162 14.40 -9.05 3.68
C ARG A 162 14.82 -8.37 2.39
N ILE A 163 14.97 -9.13 1.31
CA ILE A 163 15.31 -8.54 0.01
C ILE A 163 14.16 -7.63 -0.45
N ILE A 164 12.91 -8.10 -0.36
CA ILE A 164 11.73 -7.28 -0.67
C ILE A 164 11.72 -6.02 0.20
N PHE A 165 11.93 -6.14 1.51
CA PHE A 165 12.05 -4.99 2.41
C PHE A 165 13.10 -3.97 1.93
N LEU A 166 14.33 -4.41 1.63
CA LEU A 166 15.39 -3.52 1.19
C LEU A 166 15.05 -2.82 -0.13
N MET A 167 14.40 -3.53 -1.05
CA MET A 167 13.96 -2.96 -2.33
C MET A 167 12.85 -1.94 -2.13
N ASP A 168 11.79 -2.29 -1.38
CA ASP A 168 10.67 -1.40 -1.09
C ASP A 168 11.15 -0.15 -0.34
N PHE A 169 12.03 -0.31 0.66
CA PHE A 169 12.63 0.80 1.37
C PHE A 169 13.41 1.73 0.45
N SER A 170 14.25 1.16 -0.43
CA SER A 170 15.03 1.94 -1.41
C SER A 170 14.13 2.67 -2.40
N PHE A 171 13.10 2.00 -2.93
CA PHE A 171 12.13 2.61 -3.85
C PHE A 171 11.29 3.68 -3.16
N GLY A 172 10.86 3.45 -1.93
CA GLY A 172 10.12 4.41 -1.12
C GLY A 172 10.91 5.69 -0.92
N ILE A 173 12.21 5.59 -0.56
CA ILE A 173 13.11 6.75 -0.47
C ILE A 173 13.27 7.44 -1.82
N LEU A 174 13.50 6.70 -2.91
CA LEU A 174 13.68 7.28 -4.24
C LEU A 174 12.47 8.10 -4.69
N HIS A 175 11.25 7.57 -4.51
CA HIS A 175 10.02 8.29 -4.83
C HIS A 175 9.80 9.51 -3.93
N LEU A 176 10.14 9.40 -2.64
CA LEU A 176 9.93 10.45 -1.65
C LEU A 176 10.92 11.61 -1.81
N ALA A 177 12.21 11.32 -1.94
CA ALA A 177 13.28 12.32 -1.94
C ALA A 177 13.69 12.74 -3.35
N PHE A 178 13.62 11.85 -4.33
CA PHE A 178 14.14 12.05 -5.69
C PHE A 178 13.14 11.68 -6.81
N PRO A 179 11.91 12.26 -6.86
CA PRO A 179 10.94 11.96 -7.92
C PRO A 179 11.49 12.02 -9.35
N SER A 180 12.37 12.98 -9.64
CA SER A 180 13.01 13.17 -10.95
C SER A 180 14.01 12.07 -11.31
N TRP A 181 14.51 11.29 -10.35
CA TRP A 181 15.39 10.15 -10.64
C TRP A 181 14.60 8.91 -11.05
N VAL A 182 13.36 8.81 -10.56
CA VAL A 182 12.46 7.69 -10.88
C VAL A 182 11.92 7.81 -12.30
N ILE A 183 11.49 9.01 -12.71
CA ILE A 183 10.98 9.30 -14.06
C ILE A 183 11.78 10.48 -14.64
N PRO A 184 13.01 10.24 -15.13
CA PRO A 184 13.92 11.31 -15.55
C PRO A 184 13.55 11.95 -16.88
N SER A 185 12.74 11.29 -17.72
CA SER A 185 12.35 11.84 -19.02
C SER A 185 11.25 12.91 -18.90
N GLN A 186 10.58 12.99 -17.74
CA GLN A 186 9.39 13.81 -17.54
C GLN A 186 9.67 14.95 -16.56
N LYS A 187 9.34 16.18 -16.97
CA LYS A 187 9.35 17.32 -16.06
C LYS A 187 8.04 17.34 -15.27
N LEU A 188 8.11 16.85 -14.03
CA LEU A 188 6.95 16.78 -13.14
C LEU A 188 6.52 18.18 -12.69
N ASN A 189 5.22 18.45 -12.76
CA ASN A 189 4.63 19.63 -12.11
C ASN A 189 4.53 19.41 -10.58
N PRO A 190 4.20 20.44 -9.79
CA PRO A 190 4.10 20.34 -8.33
C PRO A 190 3.14 19.26 -7.84
N LEU A 191 2.02 19.06 -8.54
CA LEU A 191 1.00 18.08 -8.17
C LEU A 191 1.43 16.64 -8.47
N GLU A 192 2.08 16.43 -9.62
CA GLU A 192 2.71 15.16 -9.99
C GLU A 192 3.88 14.83 -9.04
N THR A 193 4.63 15.84 -8.64
CA THR A 193 5.70 15.71 -7.64
C THR A 193 5.14 15.31 -6.28
N LEU A 194 4.03 15.93 -5.85
CA LEU A 194 3.33 15.52 -4.62
C LEU A 194 2.86 14.06 -4.71
N MET A 195 2.18 13.68 -5.78
CA MET A 195 1.69 12.31 -5.95
C MET A 195 2.82 11.27 -5.97
N MET A 196 3.96 11.58 -6.61
CA MET A 196 5.16 10.73 -6.55
C MET A 196 5.67 10.55 -5.11
N ARG A 197 5.66 11.63 -4.32
CA ARG A 197 6.07 11.58 -2.92
C ARG A 197 5.08 10.80 -2.06
N GLU A 198 3.78 10.92 -2.33
CA GLU A 198 2.74 10.13 -1.66
C GLU A 198 2.87 8.64 -1.96
N ILE A 199 3.19 8.26 -3.21
CA ILE A 199 3.56 6.89 -3.58
C ILE A 199 4.75 6.42 -2.73
N GLY A 200 5.82 7.23 -2.63
CA GLY A 200 6.98 6.93 -1.80
C GLY A 200 6.65 6.72 -0.32
N ALA A 201 5.82 7.61 0.25
CA ALA A 201 5.32 7.51 1.61
C ALA A 201 4.52 6.23 1.86
N LEU A 202 3.66 5.85 0.91
CA LEU A 202 2.88 4.62 0.99
C LEU A 202 3.78 3.37 0.93
N VAL A 203 4.75 3.34 0.00
CA VAL A 203 5.74 2.25 -0.12
C VAL A 203 6.58 2.12 1.16
N LEU A 204 7.01 3.22 1.77
CA LEU A 204 7.74 3.19 3.05
C LEU A 204 6.89 2.62 4.20
N GLY A 205 5.60 2.93 4.26
CA GLY A 205 4.75 2.27 5.24
C GLY A 205 4.54 0.78 4.95
N LEU A 206 4.39 0.41 3.67
CA LEU A 206 4.24 -0.99 3.23
C LEU A 206 5.49 -1.83 3.51
N CYS A 207 6.70 -1.24 3.42
CA CYS A 207 7.93 -1.96 3.71
C CYS A 207 8.04 -2.40 5.18
N LEU A 208 7.26 -1.79 6.10
CA LEU A 208 7.17 -2.28 7.48
C LEU A 208 6.54 -3.68 7.53
N ILE A 209 5.59 -3.99 6.64
CA ILE A 209 5.00 -5.33 6.57
C ILE A 209 6.07 -6.34 6.18
N SER A 210 6.89 -6.08 5.16
CA SER A 210 7.96 -6.98 4.75
C SER A 210 9.07 -7.10 5.79
N LEU A 211 9.41 -6.01 6.49
CA LEU A 211 10.35 -6.01 7.61
C LEU A 211 9.90 -6.98 8.73
N PHE A 212 8.66 -6.83 9.17
CA PHE A 212 8.14 -7.60 10.31
C PHE A 212 7.52 -8.94 9.92
N ALA A 213 7.25 -9.21 8.64
CA ALA A 213 6.73 -10.50 8.18
C ALA A 213 7.65 -11.68 8.55
N THR A 214 8.95 -11.43 8.75
CA THR A 214 9.92 -12.41 9.25
C THR A 214 9.63 -12.87 10.68
N THR A 215 8.84 -12.11 11.43
CA THR A 215 8.47 -12.36 12.84
C THR A 215 7.02 -12.82 13.00
N PHE A 216 6.28 -13.01 11.91
CA PHE A 216 4.91 -13.55 11.97
C PHE A 216 4.94 -14.99 12.45
N HIS A 217 4.07 -15.30 13.41
CA HIS A 217 3.99 -16.61 14.03
C HIS A 217 3.43 -17.63 13.04
N TYR A 218 2.36 -17.29 12.34
CA TYR A 218 1.70 -18.18 11.39
C TYR A 218 2.31 -18.08 9.98
N ASP A 219 2.47 -19.23 9.35
CA ASP A 219 2.91 -19.36 7.95
C ASP A 219 1.91 -18.69 6.99
N GLU A 220 0.61 -18.88 7.23
CA GLU A 220 -0.47 -18.30 6.41
C GLU A 220 -0.35 -16.78 6.27
N ASP A 221 0.02 -16.07 7.34
CA ASP A 221 0.14 -14.60 7.32
C ASP A 221 1.32 -14.13 6.43
N ARG A 222 2.39 -14.93 6.33
CA ARG A 222 3.49 -14.68 5.37
C ARG A 222 3.05 -14.94 3.94
N GLY A 223 2.28 -16.01 3.71
CA GLY A 223 1.64 -16.28 2.42
C GLY A 223 0.73 -15.14 1.97
N ASN A 224 -0.09 -14.62 2.90
CA ASN A 224 -0.99 -13.48 2.67
C ASN A 224 -0.23 -12.22 2.23
N PHE A 225 0.93 -11.94 2.86
CA PHE A 225 1.79 -10.84 2.45
C PHE A 225 2.27 -10.98 0.99
N PHE A 226 2.81 -12.15 0.62
CA PHE A 226 3.25 -12.37 -0.76
C PHE A 226 2.11 -12.23 -1.76
N PHE A 227 0.94 -12.78 -1.44
CA PHE A 227 -0.25 -12.63 -2.27
C PHE A 227 -0.63 -11.17 -2.46
N SER A 228 -0.65 -10.37 -1.38
CA SER A 228 -0.96 -8.94 -1.49
C SER A 228 0.02 -8.16 -2.36
N ASN A 229 1.31 -8.53 -2.31
CA ASN A 229 2.32 -7.92 -3.16
C ASN A 229 2.17 -8.32 -4.63
N ILE A 230 1.70 -9.54 -4.91
CA ILE A 230 1.37 -9.96 -6.28
C ILE A 230 0.18 -9.16 -6.80
N VAL A 231 -0.85 -8.92 -5.97
CA VAL A 231 -2.03 -8.12 -6.35
C VAL A 231 -1.64 -6.68 -6.70
N SER A 232 -0.90 -5.98 -5.83
CA SER A 232 -0.46 -4.60 -6.10
C SER A 232 0.41 -4.52 -7.35
N SER A 233 1.40 -5.42 -7.44
CA SER A 233 2.33 -5.49 -8.57
C SER A 233 1.63 -5.77 -9.90
N GLY A 234 0.67 -6.71 -9.92
CA GLY A 234 -0.09 -7.04 -11.11
C GLY A 234 -0.88 -5.83 -11.62
N MET A 235 -1.52 -5.08 -10.73
CA MET A 235 -2.24 -3.86 -11.09
C MET A 235 -1.31 -2.75 -11.58
N MET A 236 -0.15 -2.56 -10.94
CA MET A 236 0.85 -1.60 -11.38
C MET A 236 1.43 -1.96 -12.76
N LEU A 237 1.69 -3.24 -13.03
CA LEU A 237 2.12 -3.72 -14.36
C LEU A 237 1.05 -3.43 -15.42
N LEU A 238 -0.23 -3.69 -15.12
CA LEU A 238 -1.33 -3.32 -16.02
C LEU A 238 -1.35 -1.81 -16.29
N CYS A 239 -1.14 -1.00 -15.25
CA CYS A 239 -1.08 0.45 -15.39
C CYS A 239 0.10 0.92 -16.26
N LEU A 240 1.29 0.34 -16.08
CA LEU A 240 2.47 0.66 -16.88
C LEU A 240 2.25 0.30 -18.36
N ASN A 241 1.73 -0.90 -18.62
CA ASN A 241 1.42 -1.33 -19.98
C ASN A 241 0.35 -0.45 -20.63
N TYR A 242 -0.69 -0.08 -19.88
CA TYR A 242 -1.71 0.85 -20.36
C TYR A 242 -1.11 2.22 -20.71
N ALA A 243 -0.28 2.80 -19.83
CA ALA A 243 0.35 4.10 -20.06
C ALA A 243 1.32 4.08 -21.26
N TYR A 244 2.01 2.96 -21.48
CA TYR A 244 2.88 2.79 -22.65
C TYR A 244 2.08 2.62 -23.95
N PHE A 245 1.22 1.60 -24.03
CA PHE A 245 0.56 1.23 -25.28
C PHE A 245 -0.56 2.18 -25.70
N LYS A 246 -1.29 2.75 -24.73
CA LYS A 246 -2.44 3.60 -25.03
C LYS A 246 -2.10 5.08 -24.96
N ASP A 247 -1.45 5.50 -23.89
CA ASP A 247 -1.21 6.92 -23.63
C ASP A 247 0.12 7.42 -24.24
N GLY A 248 1.01 6.50 -24.67
CA GLY A 248 2.32 6.84 -25.25
C GLY A 248 3.22 7.62 -24.29
N LEU A 249 3.02 7.45 -22.97
CA LEU A 249 3.60 8.32 -21.95
C LEU A 249 5.12 8.15 -21.80
N PHE A 250 5.61 6.94 -22.06
CA PHE A 250 7.01 6.56 -21.86
C PHE A 250 7.62 6.04 -23.15
N ASP A 251 8.92 6.32 -23.33
CA ASP A 251 9.67 5.66 -24.40
C ASP A 251 9.96 4.18 -24.05
N HIS A 252 10.53 3.45 -25.01
CA HIS A 252 10.80 2.03 -24.82
C HIS A 252 11.83 1.75 -23.71
N MET A 253 12.86 2.59 -23.58
CA MET A 253 13.95 2.39 -22.61
C MET A 253 13.49 2.68 -21.19
N GLU A 254 12.70 3.74 -21.01
CA GLU A 254 12.08 4.08 -19.74
C GLU A 254 11.04 3.04 -19.33
N THR A 255 10.23 2.56 -20.27
CA THR A 255 9.29 1.46 -20.02
C THR A 255 10.04 0.22 -19.56
N LEU A 256 11.15 -0.16 -20.19
CA LEU A 256 11.98 -1.29 -19.77
C LEU A 256 12.55 -1.07 -18.36
N ARG A 257 13.06 0.13 -18.05
CA ARG A 257 13.55 0.47 -16.70
C ARG A 257 12.45 0.35 -15.65
N LEU A 258 11.26 0.84 -15.93
CA LEU A 258 10.10 0.72 -15.03
C LEU A 258 9.66 -0.73 -14.88
N HIS A 259 9.73 -1.56 -15.94
CA HIS A 259 9.50 -3.01 -15.83
C HIS A 259 10.52 -3.69 -14.90
N LEU A 260 11.79 -3.30 -14.97
CA LEU A 260 12.83 -3.81 -14.06
C LEU A 260 12.60 -3.37 -12.60
N ALA A 261 11.88 -2.28 -12.36
CA ALA A 261 11.49 -1.90 -11.00
C ALA A 261 10.47 -2.88 -10.37
N PHE A 262 9.83 -3.76 -11.15
CA PHE A 262 8.92 -4.82 -10.68
C PHE A 262 9.63 -6.13 -10.27
N VAL A 263 10.95 -6.13 -10.11
CA VAL A 263 11.68 -7.27 -9.51
C VAL A 263 11.09 -7.72 -8.15
N PRO A 264 10.60 -6.83 -7.24
CA PRO A 264 9.94 -7.26 -6.01
C PRO A 264 8.73 -8.18 -6.25
N SER A 265 8.04 -8.04 -7.38
CA SER A 265 6.89 -8.87 -7.77
C SER A 265 7.31 -10.31 -8.09
N PHE A 266 8.44 -10.47 -8.79
CA PHE A 266 9.04 -11.79 -9.04
C PHE A 266 9.53 -12.44 -7.75
N LEU A 267 10.12 -11.64 -6.84
CA LEU A 267 10.49 -12.10 -5.51
C LEU A 267 9.29 -12.50 -4.67
N ALA A 268 8.15 -11.81 -4.78
CA ALA A 268 6.92 -12.18 -4.09
C ALA A 268 6.37 -13.52 -4.60
N MET A 269 6.38 -13.75 -5.92
CA MET A 269 6.04 -15.05 -6.51
C MET A 269 6.98 -16.17 -6.05
N LEU A 270 8.30 -15.92 -6.04
CA LEU A 270 9.29 -16.85 -5.53
C LEU A 270 9.07 -17.16 -4.05
N GLY A 271 8.80 -16.13 -3.23
CA GLY A 271 8.50 -16.26 -1.82
C GLY A 271 7.27 -17.13 -1.57
N LEU A 272 6.19 -16.91 -2.33
CA LEU A 272 4.97 -17.72 -2.26
C LEU A 272 5.22 -19.18 -2.68
N TYR A 273 6.02 -19.41 -3.72
CA TYR A 273 6.41 -20.76 -4.15
C TYR A 273 7.23 -21.49 -3.09
N LEU A 274 8.25 -20.84 -2.52
CA LEU A 274 9.08 -21.41 -1.45
C LEU A 274 8.25 -21.72 -0.20
N HIS A 275 7.29 -20.83 0.11
CA HIS A 275 6.36 -21.02 1.21
C HIS A 275 5.48 -22.26 1.01
N TRP A 276 4.87 -22.40 -0.17
CA TRP A 276 4.06 -23.56 -0.53
C TRP A 276 4.87 -24.86 -0.47
N ARG A 277 6.10 -24.86 -0.98
CA ARG A 277 6.99 -26.02 -0.95
C ARG A 277 7.33 -26.45 0.48
N HIS A 278 7.56 -25.48 1.38
CA HIS A 278 7.82 -25.78 2.79
C HIS A 278 6.61 -26.43 3.48
N ALA A 279 5.40 -25.94 3.20
CA ALA A 279 4.16 -26.52 3.73
C ALA A 279 3.95 -27.98 3.28
N GLN A 280 4.26 -28.31 2.03
CA GLN A 280 4.18 -29.68 1.51
C GLN A 280 5.19 -30.64 2.17
N GLY A 281 6.42 -30.17 2.41
CA GLY A 281 7.45 -30.96 3.09
C GLY A 281 7.06 -31.36 4.51
N ASN A 282 6.44 -30.44 5.26
CA ASN A 282 6.01 -30.73 6.63
C ASN A 282 4.82 -31.71 6.67
N GLN A 283 3.91 -31.65 5.69
CA GLN A 283 2.79 -32.59 5.59
C GLN A 283 3.24 -34.01 5.24
N SER A 284 4.24 -34.17 4.36
CA SER A 284 4.76 -35.49 4.01
C SER A 284 5.49 -36.16 5.18
N GLU A 285 6.28 -35.41 5.95
CA GLU A 285 6.92 -35.91 7.18
C GLU A 285 5.91 -36.33 8.25
N TYR A 286 4.84 -35.55 8.44
CA TYR A 286 3.77 -35.89 9.37
C TYR A 286 3.06 -37.18 8.98
N ASN A 287 2.72 -37.33 7.70
CA ASN A 287 2.08 -38.53 7.18
C ASN A 287 2.98 -39.77 7.32
N LEU A 288 4.29 -39.63 7.10
CA LEU A 288 5.27 -40.71 7.31
C LEU A 288 5.34 -41.13 8.79
N ARG A 289 5.37 -40.19 9.73
CA ARG A 289 5.37 -40.49 11.18
C ARG A 289 4.05 -41.08 11.67
N SER A 290 2.93 -40.75 11.04
CA SER A 290 1.62 -41.32 11.40
C SER A 290 1.46 -42.78 10.94
N LYS A 291 2.15 -43.19 9.87
CA LYS A 291 2.13 -44.57 9.35
C LYS A 291 3.15 -45.49 10.03
N SER A 292 4.07 -44.95 10.83
CA SER A 292 5.07 -45.71 11.57
C SER A 292 4.65 -46.01 13.03
N LYS A 293 3.40 -45.75 13.38
CA LYS A 293 2.78 -46.10 14.67
C LYS A 293 1.62 -47.05 14.41
#